data_AF-A0AAU8P9M7-F1
#
_entry.id   AF-A0AAU8P9M7-F1
#
_cell.length_a   1.000
_cell.length_b   1.000
_cell.length_c   1.000
_cell.angle_alpha   90.00
_cell.angle_beta   90.00
_cell.angle_gamma   90.00
#
_symmetry.space_group_name_H-M   'P 1'
#
loop_
_entity.id
_entity.type
_entity.pdbx_description
1 polymer ?
#
loop_
_entity_poly.entity_id
_entity_poly.type
_entity_poly.pdbx_seq_one_letter_code
_entity_poly.pdbx_strand_id
1 'polypeptide(L)'
;MRKTFTITLIMLALAFTMATAALAQQEKVDVYENQKLVKSVVFVVGTREYFVNGQTPGVKMDVAPFVEAGRTFVPVRYLSNALGVEDKYIGWNEKARLVTLKQPGYPVVELVVGSRQLKSNGKVTNMDVSPLVRSGRTFLPARWLAEALGYQVDWDASLGLVVCWPKGEPKPDVSAVEQYLNNQKPAEPVNPVGTLKELLAKARPIEGKLFSFSGWKFDPEIQEQLQRFWDSIDASPVIQEVSVSELRPYGIKLGKDAIIHDIDVTKDGITITASTPGRFIPFFYLVEEGNVVRYKGGGGYMGKETGTLSVPVEHIRAWTPDGMHTLPQADLTKVTHVMFPGTDGEILLVKNPLYKGGN
;
A
#
# COMPACT_ATOMS: atom_id res chain seq x y z
N MET A 1 64.86 14.67 -44.64
CA MET A 1 64.73 14.42 -43.19
C MET A 1 63.28 14.65 -42.78
N ARG A 2 62.57 13.60 -42.37
CA ARG A 2 61.12 13.59 -42.11
C ARG A 2 60.83 13.82 -40.62
N LYS A 3 59.87 14.72 -40.38
CA LYS A 3 58.76 14.62 -39.41
C LYS A 3 59.09 14.46 -37.92
N THR A 4 59.05 15.59 -37.21
CA THR A 4 58.80 15.68 -35.77
C THR A 4 57.82 16.83 -35.57
N PHE A 5 56.60 16.55 -35.07
CA PHE A 5 55.70 17.45 -34.29
C PHE A 5 54.21 17.07 -34.22
N THR A 6 53.79 15.82 -34.50
CA THR A 6 52.34 15.50 -34.56
C THR A 6 51.91 14.28 -33.73
N ILE A 7 52.60 13.95 -32.63
CA ILE A 7 52.26 12.77 -31.81
C ILE A 7 51.87 13.12 -30.37
N THR A 8 52.26 14.28 -29.82
CA THR A 8 52.03 14.58 -28.39
C THR A 8 50.62 15.13 -28.08
N LEU A 9 49.93 15.76 -29.05
CA LEU A 9 48.60 16.36 -28.80
C LEU A 9 47.44 15.35 -28.85
N ILE A 10 47.60 14.23 -29.56
CA ILE A 10 46.56 13.19 -29.70
C ILE A 10 46.48 12.31 -28.43
N MET A 11 47.61 12.08 -27.75
CA MET A 11 47.63 11.29 -26.51
C MET A 11 46.95 12.01 -25.33
N LEU A 12 46.96 13.35 -25.30
CA LEU A 12 46.31 14.13 -24.23
C LEU A 12 44.78 14.22 -24.43
N ALA A 13 44.31 14.34 -25.67
CA ALA A 13 42.89 14.28 -26.00
C ALA A 13 42.30 12.88 -25.77
N LEU A 14 43.05 11.82 -26.07
CA LEU A 14 42.63 10.44 -25.83
C LEU A 14 42.55 10.11 -24.33
N ALA A 15 43.49 10.62 -23.52
CA ALA A 15 43.45 10.50 -22.07
C ALA A 15 42.30 11.31 -21.44
N PHE A 16 41.95 12.46 -22.01
CA PHE A 16 40.81 13.26 -21.53
C PHE A 16 39.45 12.65 -21.93
N THR A 17 39.33 12.00 -23.10
CA THR A 17 38.13 11.24 -23.47
C THR A 17 37.97 9.96 -22.65
N MET A 18 39.08 9.29 -22.27
CA MET A 18 39.02 8.12 -21.39
C MET A 18 38.70 8.49 -19.94
N ALA A 19 39.07 9.70 -19.48
CA ALA A 19 38.68 10.20 -18.18
C ALA A 19 37.17 10.53 -18.08
N THR A 20 36.53 10.97 -19.17
CA THR A 20 35.07 11.19 -19.19
C THR A 20 34.25 9.90 -19.27
N ALA A 21 34.79 8.82 -19.83
CA ALA A 21 34.13 7.51 -19.85
C ALA A 21 34.18 6.79 -18.48
N ALA A 22 35.06 7.21 -17.56
CA ALA A 22 35.17 6.67 -16.21
C ALA A 22 34.11 7.23 -15.23
N LEU A 23 33.24 8.15 -15.66
CA LEU A 23 32.23 8.80 -14.82
C LEU A 23 30.80 8.55 -15.33
N ALA A 24 30.37 7.29 -15.46
CA ALA A 24 28.94 6.88 -15.41
C ALA A 24 28.71 5.35 -15.53
N GLN A 25 29.71 4.49 -15.36
CA GLN A 25 29.43 3.05 -15.24
C GLN A 25 28.90 2.81 -13.82
N GLN A 26 27.59 2.89 -13.64
CA GLN A 26 26.93 2.47 -12.41
C GLN A 26 27.26 0.98 -12.24
N GLU A 27 28.11 0.64 -11.25
CA GLU A 27 28.56 -0.75 -11.03
C GLU A 27 27.34 -1.68 -10.97
N LYS A 28 27.35 -2.72 -11.81
CA LYS A 28 26.36 -3.80 -11.75
C LYS A 28 26.55 -4.53 -10.43
N VAL A 29 25.61 -4.36 -9.51
CA VAL A 29 25.61 -5.05 -8.22
C VAL A 29 24.84 -6.35 -8.41
N ASP A 30 25.56 -7.46 -8.58
CA ASP A 30 24.98 -8.79 -8.53
C ASP A 30 24.76 -9.16 -7.05
N VAL A 31 23.50 -9.36 -6.68
CA VAL A 31 23.10 -9.68 -5.31
C VAL A 31 22.94 -11.17 -5.15
N TYR A 32 23.47 -11.73 -4.07
CA TYR A 32 23.40 -13.16 -3.81
C TYR A 32 22.73 -13.44 -2.47
N GLU A 33 21.77 -14.37 -2.48
CA GLU A 33 21.24 -15.02 -1.29
C GLU A 33 21.66 -16.50 -1.34
N ASN A 34 22.35 -17.00 -0.31
CA ASN A 34 22.90 -18.37 -0.27
C ASN A 34 23.69 -18.73 -1.55
N GLN A 35 24.55 -17.83 -2.04
CA GLN A 35 25.34 -17.99 -3.28
C GLN A 35 24.52 -18.07 -4.58
N LYS A 36 23.22 -17.75 -4.56
CA LYS A 36 22.38 -17.67 -5.75
C LYS A 36 21.99 -16.22 -6.05
N LEU A 37 22.13 -15.82 -7.31
CA LEU A 37 21.75 -14.48 -7.77
C LEU A 37 20.27 -14.21 -7.47
N VAL A 38 19.98 -13.07 -6.83
CA VAL A 38 18.63 -12.53 -6.66
C VAL A 38 18.22 -11.86 -7.98
N LYS A 39 17.53 -12.64 -8.80
CA LYS A 39 17.00 -12.26 -10.12
C LYS A 39 15.69 -11.49 -10.03
N SER A 40 14.91 -11.68 -8.97
CA SER A 40 13.64 -10.98 -8.78
C SER A 40 13.25 -10.90 -7.32
N VAL A 41 12.71 -9.76 -6.90
CA VAL A 41 12.00 -9.60 -5.63
C VAL A 41 10.62 -9.03 -5.93
N VAL A 42 9.58 -9.66 -5.41
CA VAL A 42 8.19 -9.25 -5.64
C VAL A 42 7.51 -8.97 -4.30
N PHE A 43 7.14 -7.73 -4.07
CA PHE A 43 6.29 -7.33 -2.95
C PHE A 43 4.85 -7.18 -3.43
N VAL A 44 3.89 -7.53 -2.58
CA VAL A 44 2.46 -7.39 -2.88
C VAL A 44 1.86 -6.36 -1.93
N VAL A 45 1.16 -5.37 -2.48
CA VAL A 45 0.47 -4.36 -1.67
C VAL A 45 -0.62 -5.01 -0.83
N GLY A 46 -0.68 -4.64 0.45
CA GLY A 46 -1.70 -5.12 1.38
C GLY A 46 -1.45 -6.52 1.94
N THR A 47 -0.41 -7.24 1.50
CA THR A 47 -0.09 -8.57 2.03
C THR A 47 1.21 -8.56 2.84
N ARG A 48 1.29 -9.47 3.82
CA ARG A 48 2.45 -9.66 4.69
C ARG A 48 3.38 -10.74 4.14
N GLU A 49 3.56 -10.77 2.83
CA GLU A 49 4.37 -11.77 2.14
C GLU A 49 5.06 -11.16 0.91
N TYR A 50 6.31 -11.55 0.68
CA TYR A 50 7.06 -11.19 -0.51
C TYR A 50 7.76 -12.43 -1.09
N PHE A 51 8.16 -12.36 -2.35
CA PHE A 51 8.69 -13.50 -3.08
C PHE A 51 10.07 -13.16 -3.62
N VAL A 52 11.01 -14.11 -3.49
CA VAL A 52 12.37 -13.99 -4.01
C VAL A 52 12.54 -15.05 -5.08
N ASN A 53 13.04 -14.65 -6.25
CA ASN A 53 13.30 -15.56 -7.38
C ASN A 53 12.08 -16.44 -7.78
N GLY A 54 10.87 -15.89 -7.66
CA GLY A 54 9.63 -16.60 -7.96
C GLY A 54 9.32 -17.78 -7.02
N GLN A 55 10.04 -17.92 -5.90
CA GLN A 55 9.83 -19.02 -4.96
C GLN A 55 8.54 -18.83 -4.16
N THR A 56 7.75 -19.90 -4.07
CA THR A 56 6.48 -19.96 -3.35
C THR A 56 6.46 -21.17 -2.40
N PRO A 57 5.90 -21.11 -1.18
CA PRO A 57 5.31 -19.93 -0.54
C PRO A 57 6.35 -18.81 -0.32
N GLY A 58 5.86 -17.58 -0.21
CA GLY A 58 6.74 -16.43 -0.04
C GLY A 58 7.31 -16.33 1.38
N VAL A 59 8.16 -15.34 1.58
CA VAL A 59 8.72 -14.98 2.88
C VAL A 59 7.74 -14.07 3.61
N LYS A 60 7.41 -14.41 4.86
CA LYS A 60 6.47 -13.64 5.67
C LYS A 60 7.10 -12.38 6.25
N MET A 61 6.29 -11.34 6.37
CA MET A 61 6.61 -10.07 7.00
C MET A 61 5.66 -9.80 8.18
N ASP A 62 6.07 -8.95 9.10
CA ASP A 62 5.20 -8.49 10.18
C ASP A 62 4.30 -7.31 9.79
N VAL A 63 4.65 -6.60 8.71
CA VAL A 63 3.89 -5.47 8.16
C VAL A 63 3.77 -5.58 6.65
N ALA A 64 2.70 -5.01 6.08
CA ALA A 64 2.42 -5.06 4.65
C ALA A 64 2.90 -3.79 3.91
N PRO A 65 3.36 -3.90 2.66
CA PRO A 65 3.51 -2.76 1.76
C PRO A 65 2.18 -2.05 1.53
N PHE A 66 2.23 -0.75 1.25
CA PHE A 66 1.04 0.07 1.00
C PHE A 66 1.30 1.14 -0.04
N VAL A 67 0.23 1.69 -0.63
CA VAL A 67 0.31 2.83 -1.54
C VAL A 67 -0.07 4.11 -0.80
N GLU A 68 0.78 5.13 -0.92
CA GLU A 68 0.53 6.46 -0.38
C GLU A 68 1.16 7.51 -1.31
N ALA A 69 0.46 8.63 -1.56
CA ALA A 69 0.93 9.69 -2.45
C ALA A 69 1.41 9.20 -3.83
N GLY A 70 0.74 8.19 -4.38
CA GLY A 70 1.09 7.60 -5.69
C GLY A 70 2.38 6.79 -5.71
N ARG A 71 2.87 6.33 -4.55
CA ARG A 71 4.07 5.50 -4.41
C ARG A 71 3.80 4.29 -3.54
N THR A 72 4.42 3.16 -3.88
CA THR A 72 4.36 1.96 -3.03
C THR A 72 5.48 1.97 -2.01
N PHE A 73 5.11 2.11 -0.75
CA PHE A 73 5.99 2.04 0.40
C PHE A 73 6.17 0.59 0.83
N VAL A 74 7.42 0.18 0.99
CA VAL A 74 7.80 -1.15 1.47
C VAL A 74 8.65 -1.02 2.73
N PRO A 75 8.64 -2.03 3.62
CA PRO A 75 9.48 -1.99 4.80
C PRO A 75 10.95 -2.08 4.41
N VAL A 76 11.75 -1.10 4.85
CA VAL A 76 13.15 -0.96 4.41
C VAL A 76 13.97 -2.21 4.71
N ARG A 77 13.80 -2.81 5.89
CA ARG A 77 14.53 -4.02 6.29
C ARG A 77 14.22 -5.20 5.35
N TYR A 78 12.93 -5.48 5.10
CA TYR A 78 12.54 -6.59 4.23
C TYR A 78 13.00 -6.38 2.79
N LEU A 79 12.84 -5.17 2.22
CA LEU A 79 13.34 -4.90 0.87
C LEU A 79 14.87 -5.03 0.81
N SER A 80 15.59 -4.52 1.81
CA SER A 80 17.06 -4.62 1.85
C SER A 80 17.52 -6.07 1.94
N ASN A 81 16.94 -6.86 2.85
CA ASN A 81 17.23 -8.29 2.99
C ASN A 81 16.91 -9.07 1.72
N ALA A 82 15.76 -8.80 1.10
CA ALA A 82 15.36 -9.44 -0.15
C ALA A 82 16.30 -9.08 -1.31
N LEU A 83 16.87 -7.87 -1.28
CA LEU A 83 17.95 -7.42 -2.16
C LEU A 83 19.35 -7.77 -1.60
N GLY A 84 19.43 -8.80 -0.76
CA GLY A 84 20.65 -9.46 -0.28
C GLY A 84 21.56 -8.66 0.65
N VAL A 85 21.10 -7.54 1.21
CA VAL A 85 21.76 -6.87 2.33
C VAL A 85 21.49 -7.68 3.59
N GLU A 86 22.51 -8.29 4.20
CA GLU A 86 22.36 -9.03 5.45
C GLU A 86 21.95 -8.12 6.60
N ASP A 87 21.16 -8.65 7.54
CA ASP A 87 20.58 -7.89 8.66
C ASP A 87 21.63 -7.13 9.49
N LYS A 88 22.83 -7.70 9.66
CA LYS A 88 23.96 -7.10 10.39
C LYS A 88 24.48 -5.80 9.75
N TYR A 89 24.16 -5.55 8.48
CA TYR A 89 24.54 -4.34 7.75
C TYR A 89 23.40 -3.31 7.64
N ILE A 90 22.25 -3.59 8.27
CA ILE A 90 21.09 -2.70 8.32
C ILE A 90 21.06 -2.00 9.69
N GLY A 91 21.59 -0.78 9.72
CA GLY A 91 21.64 0.07 10.92
C GLY A 91 20.42 0.98 11.06
N TRP A 92 20.00 1.19 12.30
CA TRP A 92 19.04 2.22 12.70
C TRP A 92 19.63 3.08 13.81
N ASN A 93 19.66 4.40 13.60
CA ASN A 93 19.97 5.37 14.64
C ASN A 93 18.69 6.11 15.03
N GLU A 94 18.20 5.85 16.24
CA GLU A 94 16.95 6.39 16.73
C GLU A 94 16.98 7.92 16.88
N LYS A 95 18.06 8.48 17.45
CA LYS A 95 18.18 9.93 17.69
C LYS A 95 18.20 10.72 16.38
N ALA A 96 18.94 10.23 15.40
CA ALA A 96 19.04 10.86 14.08
C ALA A 96 17.92 10.44 13.14
N ARG A 97 17.06 9.48 13.54
CA ARG A 97 16.04 8.85 12.70
C ARG A 97 16.60 8.37 11.35
N LEU A 98 17.82 7.83 11.40
CA LEU A 98 18.65 7.51 10.24
C LEU A 98 18.68 5.99 10.05
N VAL A 99 18.30 5.52 8.85
CA VAL A 99 18.62 4.16 8.41
C VAL A 99 19.91 4.19 7.59
N THR A 100 20.71 3.15 7.75
CA THR A 100 22.00 3.01 7.08
C THR A 100 22.17 1.57 6.59
N LEU A 101 22.47 1.40 5.30
CA LEU A 101 22.84 0.12 4.70
C LEU A 101 24.32 0.17 4.34
N LYS A 102 25.13 -0.71 4.94
CA LYS A 102 26.61 -0.69 4.81
C LYS A 102 27.18 -2.09 4.60
N GLN A 103 26.65 -2.83 3.62
CA GLN A 103 27.19 -4.13 3.25
C GLN A 103 28.43 -3.98 2.35
N PRO A 104 29.55 -4.66 2.65
CA PRO A 104 30.70 -4.69 1.75
C PRO A 104 30.31 -5.18 0.34
N GLY A 105 30.77 -4.47 -0.69
CA GLY A 105 30.43 -4.76 -2.09
C GLY A 105 29.08 -4.22 -2.56
N TYR A 106 28.35 -3.49 -1.70
CA TYR A 106 27.08 -2.83 -2.04
C TYR A 106 27.22 -1.32 -1.89
N PRO A 107 26.37 -0.53 -2.56
CA PRO A 107 26.28 0.90 -2.31
C PRO A 107 25.94 1.20 -0.85
N VAL A 108 26.63 2.18 -0.26
CA VAL A 108 26.29 2.69 1.08
C VAL A 108 25.09 3.61 0.96
N VAL A 109 23.96 3.18 1.52
CA VAL A 109 22.70 3.93 1.47
C VAL A 109 22.39 4.54 2.83
N GLU A 110 22.10 5.84 2.86
CA GLU A 110 21.73 6.60 4.05
C GLU A 110 20.42 7.34 3.79
N LEU A 111 19.45 7.21 4.68
CA LEU A 111 18.13 7.83 4.57
C LEU A 111 17.62 8.27 5.94
N VAL A 112 17.11 9.51 6.01
CA VAL A 112 16.55 10.08 7.24
C VAL A 112 15.04 10.10 7.12
N VAL A 113 14.35 9.52 8.11
CA VAL A 113 12.88 9.52 8.17
C VAL A 113 12.38 10.96 8.23
N GLY A 114 11.39 11.29 7.39
CA GLY A 114 10.87 12.65 7.22
C GLY A 114 11.69 13.56 6.29
N SER A 115 12.86 13.10 5.81
CA SER A 115 13.64 13.82 4.80
C SER A 115 13.42 13.21 3.41
N ARG A 116 13.33 14.06 2.39
CA ARG A 116 13.28 13.63 0.97
C ARG A 116 14.66 13.33 0.41
N GLN A 117 15.73 13.45 1.19
CA GLN A 117 17.09 13.18 0.72
C GLN A 117 17.44 11.71 0.95
N LEU A 118 17.76 11.02 -0.15
CA LEU A 118 18.44 9.73 -0.13
C LEU A 118 19.89 9.95 -0.51
N LYS A 119 20.83 9.34 0.22
CA LYS A 119 22.25 9.39 -0.11
C LYS A 119 22.75 7.99 -0.44
N SER A 120 23.32 7.80 -1.62
CA SER A 120 23.94 6.54 -2.05
C SER A 120 25.39 6.80 -2.48
N ASN A 121 26.36 6.13 -1.85
CA ASN A 121 27.80 6.33 -2.06
C ASN A 121 28.22 7.81 -2.03
N GLY A 122 27.68 8.58 -1.08
CA GLY A 122 27.98 10.01 -0.97
C GLY A 122 27.12 10.93 -1.83
N LYS A 123 26.51 10.41 -2.91
CA LYS A 123 25.66 11.19 -3.81
C LYS A 123 24.25 11.36 -3.25
N VAL A 124 23.79 12.60 -3.14
CA VAL A 124 22.44 12.93 -2.70
C VAL A 124 21.47 12.95 -3.88
N THR A 125 20.34 12.28 -3.71
CA THR A 125 19.20 12.25 -4.64
C THR A 125 17.95 12.74 -3.89
N ASN A 126 17.21 13.65 -4.50
CA ASN A 126 15.94 14.13 -3.97
C ASN A 126 14.79 13.22 -4.41
N MET A 127 14.14 12.62 -3.43
CA MET A 127 12.94 11.80 -3.59
C MET A 127 11.68 12.66 -3.67
N ASP A 128 10.65 12.11 -4.29
CA ASP A 128 9.33 12.74 -4.38
C ASP A 128 8.50 12.62 -3.08
N VAL A 129 8.77 11.62 -2.24
CA VAL A 129 8.18 11.47 -0.91
C VAL A 129 9.24 11.02 0.09
N SER A 130 9.08 11.36 1.38
CA SER A 130 10.04 11.00 2.43
C SER A 130 9.76 9.60 3.00
N PRO A 131 10.79 8.89 3.51
CA PRO A 131 10.58 7.71 4.35
C PRO A 131 9.75 8.07 5.58
N LEU A 132 8.98 7.12 6.07
CA LEU A 132 8.13 7.27 7.24
C LEU A 132 8.28 6.08 8.18
N VAL A 133 7.82 6.23 9.43
CA VAL A 133 7.69 5.09 10.34
C VAL A 133 6.21 4.80 10.55
N ARG A 134 5.81 3.55 10.35
CA ARG A 134 4.45 3.02 10.49
C ARG A 134 4.52 1.71 11.25
N SER A 135 3.65 1.52 12.24
CA SER A 135 3.59 0.30 13.06
C SER A 135 4.97 -0.17 13.59
N GLY A 136 5.84 0.78 14.01
CA GLY A 136 7.18 0.46 14.51
C GLY A 136 8.17 -0.04 13.44
N ARG A 137 7.90 0.18 12.15
CA ARG A 137 8.77 -0.17 11.02
C ARG A 137 9.03 1.05 10.15
N THR A 138 10.25 1.16 9.62
CA THR A 138 10.60 2.20 8.66
C THR A 138 10.21 1.75 7.25
N PHE A 139 9.47 2.61 6.56
CA PHE A 139 9.03 2.42 5.18
C PHE A 139 9.61 3.50 4.28
N LEU A 140 9.85 3.15 3.02
CA LEU A 140 10.16 4.10 1.97
C LEU A 140 9.62 3.59 0.63
N PRO A 141 9.41 4.46 -0.37
CA PRO A 141 9.05 4.02 -1.70
C PRO A 141 10.04 3.00 -2.26
N ALA A 142 9.54 1.83 -2.66
CA ALA A 142 10.37 0.70 -3.08
C ALA A 142 11.39 1.06 -4.16
N ARG A 143 10.98 1.87 -5.14
CA ARG A 143 11.83 2.32 -6.25
C ARG A 143 13.10 3.00 -5.77
N TRP A 144 13.01 3.93 -4.82
CA TRP A 144 14.17 4.71 -4.38
C TRP A 144 15.24 3.84 -3.70
N LEU A 145 14.84 2.87 -2.88
CA LEU A 145 15.78 1.96 -2.24
C LEU A 145 16.31 0.89 -3.21
N ALA A 146 15.45 0.31 -4.03
CA ALA A 146 15.87 -0.66 -5.04
C ALA A 146 16.88 -0.04 -6.01
N GLU A 147 16.60 1.14 -6.56
CA GLU A 147 17.53 1.85 -7.46
C GLU A 147 18.83 2.26 -6.78
N ALA A 148 18.78 2.65 -5.50
CA ALA A 148 19.98 2.94 -4.73
C ALA A 148 20.88 1.71 -4.55
N LEU A 149 20.32 0.50 -4.61
CA LEU A 149 21.00 -0.79 -4.53
C LEU A 149 21.28 -1.42 -5.91
N GLY A 150 21.05 -0.71 -7.02
CA GLY A 150 21.36 -1.17 -8.38
C GLY A 150 20.24 -1.96 -9.08
N TYR A 151 19.03 -1.92 -8.54
CA TYR A 151 17.84 -2.57 -9.11
C TYR A 151 17.00 -1.58 -9.92
N GLN A 152 16.13 -2.10 -10.75
CA GLN A 152 15.02 -1.35 -11.35
C GLN A 152 13.70 -1.93 -10.88
N VAL A 153 12.65 -1.09 -10.93
CA VAL A 153 11.35 -1.42 -10.35
C VAL A 153 10.23 -1.13 -11.33
N ASP A 154 9.34 -2.11 -11.48
CA ASP A 154 8.09 -1.96 -12.21
C ASP A 154 6.90 -2.31 -11.33
N TRP A 155 5.76 -1.75 -11.69
CA TRP A 155 4.50 -1.90 -10.99
C TRP A 155 3.53 -2.72 -11.85
N ASP A 156 3.12 -3.87 -11.33
CA ASP A 156 2.02 -4.62 -11.91
C ASP A 156 0.71 -4.29 -11.19
N ALA A 157 -0.18 -3.59 -11.89
CA ALA A 157 -1.46 -3.17 -11.32
C ALA A 157 -2.47 -4.32 -11.15
N SER A 158 -2.30 -5.48 -11.81
CA SER A 158 -3.28 -6.57 -11.80
C SER A 158 -3.40 -7.22 -10.42
N LEU A 159 -2.27 -7.43 -9.75
CA LEU A 159 -2.19 -7.98 -8.39
C LEU A 159 -1.55 -7.01 -7.39
N GLY A 160 -1.21 -5.80 -7.82
CA GLY A 160 -0.57 -4.81 -6.97
C GLY A 160 0.85 -5.21 -6.61
N LEU A 161 1.62 -5.67 -7.61
CA LEU A 161 2.98 -6.18 -7.43
C LEU A 161 3.99 -5.07 -7.66
N VAL A 162 4.92 -4.94 -6.71
CA VAL A 162 6.18 -4.23 -6.94
C VAL A 162 7.22 -5.27 -7.31
N VAL A 163 7.65 -5.25 -8.57
CA VAL A 163 8.65 -6.18 -9.11
C VAL A 163 9.98 -5.46 -9.18
N CYS A 164 10.97 -5.93 -8.43
CA CYS A 164 12.33 -5.43 -8.42
C CYS A 164 13.27 -6.47 -9.06
N TRP A 165 14.15 -6.05 -9.97
CA TRP A 165 15.17 -6.92 -10.55
C TRP A 165 16.44 -6.11 -10.91
N PRO A 166 17.59 -6.76 -11.14
CA PRO A 166 18.83 -6.04 -11.42
C PRO A 166 18.68 -5.12 -12.65
N LYS A 167 19.22 -3.90 -12.54
CA LYS A 167 19.15 -2.92 -13.62
C LYS A 167 19.87 -3.43 -14.87
N GLY A 168 19.21 -3.32 -16.02
CA GLY A 168 19.75 -3.77 -17.30
C GLY A 168 19.45 -5.25 -17.65
N GLU A 169 18.88 -6.02 -16.72
CA GLU A 169 18.38 -7.36 -16.99
C GLU A 169 16.93 -7.32 -17.51
N PRO A 170 16.49 -8.33 -18.28
CA PRO A 170 15.09 -8.43 -18.71
C PRO A 170 14.16 -8.56 -17.51
N LYS A 171 12.94 -8.00 -17.63
CA LYS A 171 11.91 -8.12 -16.60
C LYS A 171 11.67 -9.61 -16.30
N PRO A 172 11.72 -10.04 -15.03
CA PRO A 172 11.54 -11.44 -14.68
C PRO A 172 10.10 -11.90 -14.93
N ASP A 173 9.96 -13.18 -15.27
CA ASP A 173 8.65 -13.84 -15.28
C ASP A 173 8.17 -14.04 -13.84
N VAL A 174 6.99 -13.49 -13.53
CA VAL A 174 6.35 -13.56 -12.22
C VAL A 174 5.12 -14.46 -12.20
N SER A 175 4.86 -15.21 -13.28
CA SER A 175 3.65 -16.06 -13.44
C SER A 175 3.46 -17.05 -12.29
N ALA A 176 4.53 -17.61 -11.74
CA ALA A 176 4.44 -18.53 -10.59
C ALA A 176 3.90 -17.83 -9.33
N VAL A 177 4.33 -16.59 -9.09
CA VAL A 177 3.84 -15.76 -7.97
C VAL A 177 2.38 -15.39 -8.21
N GLU A 178 2.02 -14.99 -9.44
CA GLU A 178 0.64 -14.67 -9.79
C GLU A 178 -0.30 -15.86 -9.58
N GLN A 179 0.09 -17.05 -10.07
CA GLN A 179 -0.66 -18.29 -9.87
C GLN A 179 -0.81 -18.63 -8.39
N TYR A 180 0.25 -18.53 -7.60
CA TYR A 180 0.21 -18.77 -6.17
C TYR A 180 -0.75 -17.81 -5.45
N LEU A 181 -0.67 -16.51 -5.73
CA LEU A 181 -1.54 -15.50 -5.14
C LEU A 181 -3.00 -15.73 -5.55
N ASN A 182 -3.26 -16.09 -6.82
CA ASN A 182 -4.60 -16.40 -7.31
C ASN A 182 -5.19 -17.65 -6.65
N ASN A 183 -4.37 -18.66 -6.35
CA ASN A 183 -4.80 -19.87 -5.64
C ASN A 183 -5.08 -19.62 -4.16
N GLN A 184 -4.48 -18.59 -3.56
CA GLN A 184 -4.70 -18.20 -2.16
C GLN A 184 -5.78 -17.17 -1.97
N LYS A 185 -6.10 -16.41 -3.03
CA LYS A 185 -7.29 -15.58 -3.04
C LYS A 185 -8.44 -16.50 -2.63
N PRO A 186 -9.26 -16.15 -1.61
CA PRO A 186 -10.54 -16.81 -1.44
C PRO A 186 -11.15 -16.87 -2.82
N ALA A 187 -11.61 -18.05 -3.26
CA ALA A 187 -12.21 -18.20 -4.58
C ALA A 187 -13.03 -16.94 -4.82
N GLU A 188 -12.67 -16.14 -5.84
CA GLU A 188 -13.52 -15.00 -6.22
C GLU A 188 -14.92 -15.58 -6.16
N PRO A 189 -15.85 -15.00 -5.37
CA PRO A 189 -17.15 -15.59 -5.17
C PRO A 189 -17.59 -16.00 -6.55
N VAL A 190 -17.64 -17.32 -6.81
CA VAL A 190 -17.68 -17.82 -8.19
C VAL A 190 -18.91 -17.16 -8.70
N ASN A 191 -18.75 -16.16 -9.59
CA ASN A 191 -19.90 -15.43 -10.08
C ASN A 191 -20.82 -16.54 -10.56
N PRO A 192 -22.01 -16.74 -9.96
CA PRO A 192 -22.84 -17.85 -10.35
C PRO A 192 -23.26 -17.60 -11.80
N VAL A 193 -22.46 -18.12 -12.75
CA VAL A 193 -22.53 -18.05 -14.21
C VAL A 193 -23.27 -16.82 -14.75
N GLY A 194 -23.05 -15.65 -14.15
CA GLY A 194 -24.01 -14.56 -14.24
C GLY A 194 -23.35 -13.20 -14.44
N THR A 195 -24.04 -12.36 -15.21
CA THR A 195 -23.56 -11.01 -15.54
C THR A 195 -23.40 -10.15 -14.29
N LEU A 196 -22.57 -9.09 -14.35
CA LEU A 196 -22.49 -8.07 -13.28
C LEU A 196 -23.89 -7.58 -12.88
N LYS A 197 -24.79 -7.45 -13.86
CA LYS A 197 -26.20 -7.11 -13.65
C LYS A 197 -26.96 -8.13 -12.79
N GLU A 198 -26.68 -9.41 -12.91
CA GLU A 198 -27.31 -10.49 -12.13
C GLU A 198 -26.74 -10.60 -10.72
N LEU A 199 -25.45 -10.29 -10.53
CA LEU A 199 -24.84 -10.18 -9.20
C LEU A 199 -25.42 -9.00 -8.43
N LEU A 200 -25.53 -7.84 -9.09
CA LEU A 200 -26.18 -6.66 -8.53
C LEU A 200 -27.67 -6.90 -8.19
N ALA A 201 -28.32 -7.86 -8.85
CA ALA A 201 -29.70 -8.26 -8.55
C ALA A 201 -29.81 -9.31 -7.43
N LYS A 202 -28.73 -10.05 -7.14
CA LYS A 202 -28.65 -11.07 -6.06
C LYS A 202 -28.07 -10.52 -4.75
N ALA A 203 -27.36 -9.39 -4.80
CA ALA A 203 -27.11 -8.56 -3.64
C ALA A 203 -28.48 -8.17 -3.07
N ARG A 204 -28.94 -8.95 -2.08
CA ARG A 204 -30.29 -8.86 -1.54
C ARG A 204 -30.52 -7.42 -1.08
N PRO A 205 -31.67 -6.80 -1.37
CA PRO A 205 -32.13 -5.72 -0.52
C PRO A 205 -32.32 -6.34 0.86
N ILE A 206 -31.42 -6.04 1.79
CA ILE A 206 -31.65 -6.36 3.19
C ILE A 206 -32.68 -5.35 3.66
N GLU A 207 -33.78 -5.81 4.25
CA GLU A 207 -34.73 -4.90 4.89
C GLU A 207 -33.99 -4.12 5.98
N GLY A 208 -33.81 -2.83 5.74
CA GLY A 208 -33.06 -1.97 6.62
C GLY A 208 -33.96 -1.15 7.55
N LYS A 209 -33.34 -0.59 8.59
CA LYS A 209 -34.01 0.31 9.54
C LYS A 209 -33.85 1.74 9.06
N LEU A 210 -34.89 2.57 9.22
CA LEU A 210 -34.77 4.01 8.94
C LEU A 210 -33.60 4.62 9.72
N PHE A 211 -32.71 5.32 9.00
CA PHE A 211 -31.63 6.06 9.63
C PHE A 211 -32.14 7.41 10.14
N SER A 212 -31.66 7.82 11.32
CA SER A 212 -31.88 9.15 11.85
C SER A 212 -30.64 9.60 12.61
N PHE A 213 -30.28 10.87 12.45
CA PHE A 213 -29.24 11.50 13.26
C PHE A 213 -29.67 11.63 14.73
N SER A 214 -30.96 11.53 15.05
CA SER A 214 -31.47 11.65 16.41
C SER A 214 -30.90 10.54 17.30
N GLY A 215 -30.21 10.92 18.38
CA GLY A 215 -29.64 10.00 19.37
C GLY A 215 -28.28 9.40 19.00
N TRP A 216 -27.83 9.58 17.76
CA TRP A 216 -26.46 9.29 17.35
C TRP A 216 -25.55 10.46 17.72
N LYS A 217 -24.28 10.17 18.02
CA LYS A 217 -23.29 11.19 18.39
C LYS A 217 -22.23 11.25 17.31
N PHE A 218 -22.00 12.42 16.74
CA PHE A 218 -21.04 12.60 15.67
C PHE A 218 -20.01 13.65 16.06
N ASP A 219 -18.80 13.51 15.52
CA ASP A 219 -17.94 14.67 15.41
C ASP A 219 -18.57 15.68 14.42
N PRO A 220 -18.59 17.00 14.72
CA PRO A 220 -19.39 17.97 13.98
C PRO A 220 -19.15 17.96 12.46
N GLU A 221 -17.89 17.87 12.03
CA GLU A 221 -17.53 17.81 10.61
C GLU A 221 -18.06 16.52 9.96
N ILE A 222 -18.00 15.37 10.65
CA ILE A 222 -18.49 14.12 10.08
C ILE A 222 -20.00 14.20 9.86
N GLN A 223 -20.72 14.77 10.83
CA GLN A 223 -22.15 15.03 10.66
C GLN A 223 -22.40 15.94 9.46
N GLU A 224 -21.64 17.02 9.32
CA GLU A 224 -21.76 17.94 8.19
C GLU A 224 -21.47 17.24 6.85
N GLN A 225 -20.42 16.43 6.76
CA GLN A 225 -20.07 15.69 5.54
C GLN A 225 -21.13 14.65 5.18
N LEU A 226 -21.65 13.92 6.18
CA LEU A 226 -22.75 12.98 5.96
C LEU A 226 -24.01 13.72 5.52
N GLN A 227 -24.38 14.81 6.20
CA GLN A 227 -25.53 15.61 5.82
C GLN A 227 -25.40 16.16 4.38
N ARG A 228 -24.25 16.73 4.02
CA ARG A 228 -23.98 17.21 2.65
C ARG A 228 -24.05 16.07 1.62
N PHE A 229 -23.54 14.89 1.96
CA PHE A 229 -23.65 13.71 1.10
C PHE A 229 -25.12 13.32 0.90
N TRP A 230 -25.91 13.28 1.97
CA TRP A 230 -27.33 12.93 1.91
C TRP A 230 -28.16 13.97 1.17
N ASP A 231 -27.91 15.26 1.38
CA ASP A 231 -28.57 16.35 0.65
C ASP A 231 -28.25 16.30 -0.86
N SER A 232 -27.14 15.65 -1.24
CA SER A 232 -26.73 15.50 -2.65
C SER A 232 -27.39 14.34 -3.37
N ILE A 233 -28.09 13.45 -2.66
CA ILE A 233 -28.74 12.27 -3.25
C ILE A 233 -30.26 12.31 -2.98
N ASP A 234 -31.05 11.91 -3.98
CA ASP A 234 -32.52 11.85 -3.88
C ASP A 234 -32.97 10.50 -3.30
N ALA A 235 -32.55 10.23 -2.05
CA ALA A 235 -32.85 8.98 -1.35
C ALA A 235 -32.90 9.19 0.17
N SER A 236 -33.81 8.47 0.84
CA SER A 236 -33.88 8.45 2.30
C SER A 236 -32.91 7.43 2.87
N PRO A 237 -32.11 7.77 3.90
CA PRO A 237 -31.09 6.88 4.41
C PRO A 237 -31.69 5.70 5.20
N VAL A 238 -31.21 4.48 4.92
CA VAL A 238 -31.65 3.23 5.55
C VAL A 238 -30.43 2.41 5.97
N ILE A 239 -30.43 1.86 7.19
CA ILE A 239 -29.34 1.04 7.74
C ILE A 239 -29.56 -0.43 7.39
N GLN A 240 -28.55 -1.05 6.76
CA GLN A 240 -28.37 -2.49 6.65
C GLN A 240 -27.21 -2.92 7.55
N GLU A 241 -27.47 -3.79 8.52
CA GLU A 241 -26.42 -4.30 9.43
C GLU A 241 -26.10 -5.76 9.12
N VAL A 242 -24.80 -6.05 8.94
CA VAL A 242 -24.31 -7.40 8.59
C VAL A 242 -23.01 -7.76 9.30
N SER A 243 -22.71 -9.04 9.34
CA SER A 243 -21.41 -9.62 9.69
C SER A 243 -20.50 -9.75 8.48
N VAL A 244 -19.19 -9.86 8.72
CA VAL A 244 -18.21 -10.12 7.65
C VAL A 244 -18.50 -11.45 6.93
N SER A 245 -18.98 -12.47 7.64
CA SER A 245 -19.38 -13.75 7.04
C SER A 245 -20.53 -13.64 6.05
N GLU A 246 -21.40 -12.65 6.21
CA GLU A 246 -22.51 -12.39 5.28
C GLU A 246 -22.07 -11.64 4.02
N LEU A 247 -20.96 -10.89 4.09
CA LEU A 247 -20.37 -10.22 2.92
C LEU A 247 -19.70 -11.20 1.96
N ARG A 248 -18.84 -12.09 2.49
CA ARG A 248 -17.92 -12.91 1.68
C ARG A 248 -18.55 -13.73 0.55
N PRO A 249 -19.76 -14.30 0.67
CA PRO A 249 -20.29 -15.15 -0.39
C PRO A 249 -20.69 -14.40 -1.67
N TYR A 250 -21.05 -13.11 -1.57
CA TYR A 250 -21.70 -12.39 -2.68
C TYR A 250 -21.26 -10.92 -2.82
N GLY A 251 -20.75 -10.34 -1.74
CA GLY A 251 -20.62 -8.90 -1.57
C GLY A 251 -21.96 -8.19 -1.41
N ILE A 252 -21.93 -7.00 -0.81
CA ILE A 252 -23.11 -6.13 -0.69
C ILE A 252 -22.92 -4.92 -1.59
N LYS A 253 -23.90 -4.73 -2.47
CA LYS A 253 -23.97 -3.57 -3.35
C LYS A 253 -24.28 -2.33 -2.51
N LEU A 254 -23.50 -1.29 -2.72
CA LEU A 254 -23.65 0.03 -2.15
C LEU A 254 -23.82 1.04 -3.29
N GLY A 255 -24.99 1.65 -3.39
CA GLY A 255 -25.25 2.61 -4.45
C GLY A 255 -25.20 1.98 -5.84
N LYS A 256 -24.82 2.82 -6.80
CA LYS A 256 -24.56 2.39 -8.19
C LYS A 256 -23.09 1.99 -8.41
N ASP A 257 -22.23 2.26 -7.43
CA ASP A 257 -20.81 2.50 -7.69
C ASP A 257 -19.89 1.52 -6.97
N ALA A 258 -20.38 0.73 -6.00
CA ALA A 258 -19.54 -0.22 -5.27
C ALA A 258 -20.24 -1.51 -4.86
N ILE A 259 -19.46 -2.58 -4.77
CA ILE A 259 -19.81 -3.82 -4.07
C ILE A 259 -18.71 -4.07 -3.04
N ILE A 260 -19.07 -4.22 -1.76
CA ILE A 260 -18.13 -4.56 -0.69
C ILE A 260 -18.14 -6.07 -0.49
N HIS A 261 -17.01 -6.72 -0.71
CA HIS A 261 -16.88 -8.19 -0.68
C HIS A 261 -16.36 -8.72 0.65
N ASP A 262 -15.41 -8.01 1.25
CA ASP A 262 -14.78 -8.45 2.49
C ASP A 262 -14.20 -7.26 3.24
N ILE A 263 -14.15 -7.39 4.55
CA ILE A 263 -13.51 -6.43 5.44
C ILE A 263 -12.72 -7.21 6.49
N ASP A 264 -11.43 -6.92 6.58
CA ASP A 264 -10.56 -7.39 7.64
C ASP A 264 -10.19 -6.23 8.55
N VAL A 265 -10.59 -6.32 9.82
CA VAL A 265 -10.27 -5.32 10.85
C VAL A 265 -9.22 -5.94 11.76
N THR A 266 -8.06 -5.30 11.82
CA THR A 266 -6.95 -5.69 12.70
C THR A 266 -6.62 -4.52 13.64
N LYS A 267 -5.84 -4.75 14.69
CA LYS A 267 -5.32 -3.64 15.54
C LYS A 267 -4.48 -2.62 14.76
N ASP A 268 -3.95 -3.01 13.59
CA ASP A 268 -3.02 -2.21 12.79
C ASP A 268 -3.74 -1.43 11.67
N GLY A 269 -5.03 -1.68 11.45
CA GLY A 269 -5.80 -1.03 10.38
C GLY A 269 -6.94 -1.88 9.83
N ILE A 270 -7.56 -1.37 8.77
CA ILE A 270 -8.71 -1.97 8.11
C ILE A 270 -8.37 -2.24 6.66
N THR A 271 -8.62 -3.46 6.19
CA THR A 271 -8.48 -3.85 4.79
C THR A 271 -9.87 -4.09 4.20
N ILE A 272 -10.17 -3.46 3.07
CA ILE A 272 -11.48 -3.53 2.40
C ILE A 272 -11.26 -4.10 1.01
N THR A 273 -12.01 -5.15 0.66
CA THR A 273 -12.06 -5.68 -0.70
C THR A 273 -13.37 -5.25 -1.35
N ALA A 274 -13.29 -4.57 -2.51
CA ALA A 274 -14.45 -4.04 -3.19
C ALA A 274 -14.35 -4.14 -4.71
N SER A 275 -15.50 -4.16 -5.39
CA SER A 275 -15.64 -3.96 -6.83
C SER A 275 -16.30 -2.62 -7.13
N THR A 276 -15.63 -1.76 -7.89
CA THR A 276 -16.12 -0.42 -8.24
C THR A 276 -15.76 -0.09 -9.70
N PRO A 277 -16.69 0.43 -10.53
CA PRO A 277 -16.39 0.84 -11.91
C PRO A 277 -15.31 1.93 -11.97
N GLY A 278 -15.30 2.85 -10.99
CA GLY A 278 -14.31 3.92 -10.88
C GLY A 278 -12.99 3.51 -10.25
N ARG A 279 -12.84 2.23 -9.86
CA ARG A 279 -11.65 1.69 -9.18
C ARG A 279 -11.32 2.44 -7.88
N PHE A 280 -12.33 2.98 -7.20
CA PHE A 280 -12.21 3.76 -5.97
C PHE A 280 -13.01 3.10 -4.85
N ILE A 281 -12.40 2.80 -3.71
CA ILE A 281 -13.15 2.31 -2.55
C ILE A 281 -13.93 3.46 -1.92
N PRO A 282 -15.23 3.30 -1.60
CA PRO A 282 -15.99 4.33 -0.88
C PRO A 282 -15.35 4.72 0.44
N PHE A 283 -15.61 5.94 0.89
CA PHE A 283 -15.29 6.33 2.26
C PHE A 283 -16.05 5.45 3.25
N PHE A 284 -15.44 5.21 4.41
CA PHE A 284 -16.09 4.53 5.51
C PHE A 284 -15.91 5.33 6.80
N TYR A 285 -16.74 5.01 7.78
CA TYR A 285 -16.73 5.62 9.09
C TYR A 285 -16.69 4.55 10.17
N LEU A 286 -16.17 4.90 11.34
CA LEU A 286 -16.11 3.98 12.48
C LEU A 286 -17.18 4.35 13.51
N VAL A 287 -17.96 3.36 13.91
CA VAL A 287 -19.02 3.48 14.90
C VAL A 287 -18.59 2.78 16.19
N GLU A 288 -18.46 3.52 17.27
CA GLU A 288 -18.18 3.01 18.63
C GLU A 288 -19.49 2.70 19.38
N GLU A 289 -19.37 2.15 20.60
CA GLU A 289 -20.52 1.92 21.48
C GLU A 289 -21.37 3.18 21.68
N GLY A 290 -22.69 2.99 21.78
CA GLY A 290 -23.62 4.09 21.96
C GLY A 290 -23.81 4.95 20.70
N ASN A 291 -23.59 4.38 19.51
CA ASN A 291 -23.79 5.03 18.21
C ASN A 291 -22.95 6.30 18.04
N VAL A 292 -21.70 6.24 18.48
CA VAL A 292 -20.76 7.35 18.36
C VAL A 292 -19.94 7.18 17.09
N VAL A 293 -20.03 8.13 16.16
CA VAL A 293 -19.30 8.15 14.90
C VAL A 293 -18.23 9.22 14.95
N ARG A 294 -16.97 8.78 15.05
CA ARG A 294 -15.83 9.69 15.23
C ARG A 294 -14.88 9.68 14.06
N TYR A 295 -14.63 8.54 13.43
CA TYR A 295 -13.54 8.46 12.47
C TYR A 295 -14.05 8.29 11.05
N LYS A 296 -13.32 8.89 10.11
CA LYS A 296 -13.46 8.69 8.68
C LYS A 296 -12.21 7.98 8.15
N GLY A 297 -12.42 6.82 7.56
CA GLY A 297 -11.42 6.07 6.83
C GLY A 297 -11.50 6.35 5.33
N GLY A 298 -10.32 6.45 4.72
CA GLY A 298 -10.16 6.92 3.35
C GLY A 298 -10.74 5.96 2.30
N GLY A 299 -11.31 6.58 1.26
CA GLY A 299 -11.41 5.99 -0.06
C GLY A 299 -10.12 6.18 -0.85
N GLY A 300 -9.82 5.22 -1.72
CA GLY A 300 -8.53 5.13 -2.40
C GLY A 300 -8.64 4.38 -3.71
N TYR A 301 -7.73 4.69 -4.64
CA TYR A 301 -7.70 4.08 -5.95
C TYR A 301 -7.06 2.68 -5.88
N MET A 302 -7.79 1.66 -6.34
CA MET A 302 -7.39 0.25 -6.29
C MET A 302 -6.61 -0.23 -7.53
N GLY A 303 -6.48 0.59 -8.57
CA GLY A 303 -5.80 0.19 -9.82
C GLY A 303 -6.64 -0.66 -10.78
N LYS A 304 -7.60 -1.43 -10.26
CA LYS A 304 -8.48 -2.36 -10.99
C LYS A 304 -9.93 -2.26 -10.50
N GLU A 305 -10.87 -2.77 -11.28
CA GLU A 305 -12.31 -2.72 -10.95
C GLU A 305 -12.60 -3.45 -9.64
N THR A 306 -12.00 -4.62 -9.41
CA THR A 306 -12.09 -5.36 -8.15
C THR A 306 -10.73 -5.39 -7.47
N GLY A 307 -10.60 -4.79 -6.29
CA GLY A 307 -9.33 -4.75 -5.57
C GLY A 307 -9.49 -4.61 -4.07
N THR A 308 -8.36 -4.39 -3.42
CA THR A 308 -8.26 -4.31 -1.97
C THR A 308 -7.53 -3.02 -1.58
N LEU A 309 -8.09 -2.28 -0.64
CA LEU A 309 -7.46 -1.11 -0.02
C LEU A 309 -7.18 -1.44 1.45
N SER A 310 -5.91 -1.35 1.83
CA SER A 310 -5.53 -1.37 3.24
C SER A 310 -5.38 0.06 3.73
N VAL A 311 -6.21 0.44 4.70
CA VAL A 311 -6.16 1.72 5.40
C VAL A 311 -5.54 1.48 6.79
N PRO A 312 -4.28 1.88 6.99
CA PRO A 312 -3.64 1.82 8.30
C PRO A 312 -4.41 2.63 9.33
N VAL A 313 -4.37 2.19 10.57
CA VAL A 313 -5.10 2.84 11.66
C VAL A 313 -4.69 4.30 11.89
N GLU A 314 -3.43 4.68 11.63
CA GLU A 314 -2.97 6.08 11.70
C GLU A 314 -3.49 6.97 10.55
N HIS A 315 -4.04 6.35 9.50
CA HIS A 315 -4.69 7.05 8.39
C HIS A 315 -6.20 7.14 8.56
N ILE A 316 -6.74 6.48 9.57
CA ILE A 316 -8.11 6.65 9.99
C ILE A 316 -8.16 7.89 10.86
N ARG A 317 -8.69 8.98 10.30
CA ARG A 317 -8.67 10.31 10.93
C ARG A 317 -10.07 10.70 11.38
N ALA A 318 -10.17 11.36 12.52
CA ALA A 318 -11.30 12.23 12.83
C ALA A 318 -10.97 13.64 12.32
N TRP A 319 -12.00 14.42 12.00
CA TRP A 319 -11.84 15.83 11.63
C TRP A 319 -12.30 16.67 12.82
N THR A 320 -11.48 17.65 13.25
CA THR A 320 -11.89 18.63 14.26
C THR A 320 -12.11 20.01 13.65
N PRO A 321 -12.90 20.89 14.29
CA PRO A 321 -13.18 22.25 13.80
C PRO A 321 -11.94 23.13 13.59
N ASP A 322 -10.80 22.76 14.16
CA ASP A 322 -9.60 23.61 14.24
C ASP A 322 -8.53 23.24 13.18
N GLY A 323 -8.85 22.34 12.23
CA GLY A 323 -7.97 21.90 11.16
C GLY A 323 -7.48 20.44 11.29
N MET A 324 -6.51 20.03 10.46
CA MET A 324 -5.90 18.69 10.54
C MET A 324 -5.04 18.56 11.80
N HIS A 325 -5.64 18.11 12.90
CA HIS A 325 -4.92 17.75 14.12
C HIS A 325 -4.64 16.24 14.17
N THR A 326 -3.49 15.86 14.71
CA THR A 326 -3.21 14.48 15.14
C THR A 326 -4.07 14.16 16.35
N LEU A 327 -5.19 13.48 16.12
CA LEU A 327 -6.01 12.90 17.16
C LEU A 327 -5.40 11.60 17.71
N PRO A 328 -5.84 11.11 18.88
CA PRO A 328 -5.53 9.76 19.30
C PRO A 328 -5.93 8.79 18.18
N GLN A 329 -4.99 7.90 17.86
CA GLN A 329 -5.15 6.86 16.86
C GLN A 329 -6.38 6.01 17.20
N ALA A 330 -7.20 5.71 16.18
CA ALA A 330 -8.43 4.96 16.38
C ALA A 330 -8.15 3.63 17.11
N ASP A 331 -8.84 3.39 18.22
CA ASP A 331 -8.77 2.11 18.92
C ASP A 331 -9.80 1.16 18.30
N LEU A 332 -9.34 0.37 17.33
CA LEU A 332 -10.19 -0.55 16.59
C LEU A 332 -10.79 -1.67 17.46
N THR A 333 -10.38 -1.82 18.73
CA THR A 333 -11.03 -2.75 19.66
C THR A 333 -12.32 -2.19 20.26
N LYS A 334 -12.53 -0.87 20.21
CA LYS A 334 -13.74 -0.16 20.69
C LYS A 334 -14.77 0.10 19.59
N VAL A 335 -14.39 -0.13 18.34
CA VAL A 335 -15.26 0.05 17.18
C VAL A 335 -16.23 -1.11 17.11
N THR A 336 -17.52 -0.84 17.17
CA THR A 336 -18.57 -1.85 17.01
C THR A 336 -18.80 -2.19 15.54
N HIS A 337 -18.79 -1.17 14.67
CA HIS A 337 -19.08 -1.33 13.24
C HIS A 337 -18.22 -0.43 12.36
N VAL A 338 -17.99 -0.89 11.14
CA VAL A 338 -17.51 -0.07 10.01
C VAL A 338 -18.72 0.30 9.16
N MET A 339 -18.96 1.60 8.97
CA MET A 339 -20.11 2.16 8.29
C MET A 339 -19.76 2.67 6.89
N PHE A 340 -20.53 2.28 5.87
CA PHE A 340 -20.38 2.75 4.49
C PHE A 340 -21.67 3.39 4.00
N PRO A 341 -21.68 4.70 3.74
CA PRO A 341 -22.81 5.36 3.10
C PRO A 341 -22.78 5.13 1.57
N GLY A 342 -23.90 4.67 1.02
CA GLY A 342 -24.13 4.45 -0.41
C GLY A 342 -24.95 5.56 -1.07
N THR A 343 -24.78 5.75 -2.37
CA THR A 343 -25.47 6.80 -3.16
C THR A 343 -26.94 6.47 -3.47
N ASP A 344 -27.40 5.29 -3.09
CA ASP A 344 -28.79 4.82 -3.18
C ASP A 344 -29.58 5.06 -1.90
N GLY A 345 -28.97 5.69 -0.89
CA GLY A 345 -29.55 5.88 0.44
C GLY A 345 -29.28 4.71 1.39
N GLU A 346 -28.59 3.66 0.96
CA GLU A 346 -28.27 2.55 1.86
C GLU A 346 -27.03 2.87 2.70
N ILE A 347 -27.07 2.51 3.98
CA ILE A 347 -25.97 2.61 4.92
C ILE A 347 -25.62 1.19 5.37
N LEU A 348 -24.47 0.69 4.92
CA LEU A 348 -23.99 -0.62 5.32
C LEU A 348 -23.19 -0.51 6.62
N LEU A 349 -23.66 -1.15 7.68
CA LEU A 349 -22.93 -1.37 8.92
C LEU A 349 -22.37 -2.79 8.93
N VAL A 350 -21.04 -2.90 8.94
CA VAL A 350 -20.35 -4.19 9.03
C VAL A 350 -19.80 -4.37 10.44
N LYS A 351 -20.23 -5.44 11.12
CA LYS A 351 -19.78 -5.79 12.47
C LYS A 351 -18.27 -5.99 12.50
N ASN A 352 -17.61 -5.31 13.42
CA ASN A 352 -16.19 -5.49 13.65
C ASN A 352 -15.92 -6.78 14.46
N PRO A 353 -15.22 -7.78 13.90
CA PRO A 353 -14.96 -9.04 14.61
C PRO A 353 -14.01 -8.90 15.82
N LEU A 354 -13.22 -7.82 15.89
CA LEU A 354 -12.35 -7.53 17.04
C LEU A 354 -13.13 -7.07 18.26
N TYR A 355 -14.31 -6.50 18.05
CA TYR A 355 -15.13 -6.01 19.14
C TYR A 355 -15.66 -7.17 19.98
N LYS A 356 -15.37 -7.15 21.28
CA LYS A 356 -15.78 -8.22 22.23
C LYS A 356 -16.85 -7.78 23.24
N GLY A 357 -17.43 -6.59 23.08
CA GLY A 357 -18.28 -5.97 24.09
C GLY A 357 -17.49 -5.05 25.01
N GLY A 358 -18.13 -4.00 25.54
CA GLY A 358 -17.53 -3.09 26.52
C GLY A 358 -17.14 -3.82 27.82
N ASN A 359 -16.00 -3.40 28.39
CA ASN A 359 -15.60 -3.77 29.76
C ASN A 359 -16.56 -3.21 30.80
#